data_AF-A0A7Y4YEE2-F1
#
_entry.id   AF-A0A7Y4YEE2-F1
#
_cell.length_a   1.000
_cell.length_b   1.000
_cell.length_c   1.000
_cell.angle_alpha   90.00
_cell.angle_beta   90.00
_cell.angle_gamma   90.00
#
_symmetry.space_group_name_H-M   'P 1'
#
loop_
_entity.id
_entity.type
_entity.pdbx_description
1 polymer ?
#
loop_
_entity_poly.entity_id
_entity_poly.type
_entity_poly.pdbx_seq_one_letter_code
_entity_poly.pdbx_strand_id
1 'polypeptide(L)'
;MKLRKLLTISLYFSLCVLVACQPHQKYVLDDFFDDTGVEDSNKIKKNLPDLFYNGIDSLSNENVDYIVNKIAEYDYLDGPAIGYGGIRSEQYERFEKLATVKNDSILINLTSHKNAVVRCYAFDALVTRKSLHCLPIFLKHLKDTAGVHTRGGCLGRIGKVNIEFLLALRPEENTYRSWIAFDKSDFVQYSRLLHFDEDHYF
;
A
#
# COMPACT_ATOMS: atom_id res chain seq x y z
N MET A 1 -1.48 48.95 -6.21
CA MET A 1 -0.78 47.85 -6.92
C MET A 1 -0.26 46.72 -6.02
N LYS A 2 0.00 46.93 -4.72
CA LYS A 2 0.47 45.88 -3.79
C LYS A 2 -0.61 44.88 -3.32
N LEU A 3 -1.88 45.29 -3.30
CA LEU A 3 -3.00 44.46 -2.81
C LEU A 3 -3.36 43.29 -3.76
N ARG A 4 -3.14 43.45 -5.08
CA ARG A 4 -3.44 42.41 -6.07
C ARG A 4 -2.49 41.21 -5.98
N LYS A 5 -1.22 41.42 -5.61
CA LYS A 5 -0.22 40.34 -5.48
C LYS A 5 -0.43 39.48 -4.23
N LEU A 6 -0.91 40.07 -3.14
CA LEU A 6 -1.24 39.34 -1.90
C LEU A 6 -2.49 38.45 -2.06
N LEU A 7 -3.49 38.92 -2.80
CA LEU A 7 -4.69 38.12 -3.12
C LEU A 7 -4.38 36.93 -4.04
N THR A 8 -3.43 37.07 -4.97
CA THR A 8 -3.01 35.93 -5.82
C THR A 8 -2.30 34.89 -4.97
N ILE A 9 -1.35 35.26 -4.12
CA ILE A 9 -0.60 34.32 -3.27
C ILE A 9 -1.53 33.60 -2.28
N SER A 10 -2.51 34.29 -1.70
CA SER A 10 -3.49 33.68 -0.80
C SER A 10 -4.42 32.70 -1.52
N LEU A 11 -4.82 32.99 -2.76
CA LEU A 11 -5.61 32.06 -3.58
C LEU A 11 -4.77 30.86 -4.02
N TYR A 12 -3.48 31.06 -4.35
CA TYR A 12 -2.55 29.99 -4.69
C TYR A 12 -2.30 29.04 -3.52
N PHE A 13 -2.18 29.56 -2.29
CA PHE A 13 -1.98 28.73 -1.11
C PHE A 13 -3.23 27.89 -0.79
N SER A 14 -4.43 28.48 -0.91
CA SER A 14 -5.69 27.73 -0.77
C SER A 14 -5.90 26.72 -1.89
N LEU A 15 -5.51 27.02 -3.13
CA LEU A 15 -5.60 26.08 -4.24
C LEU A 15 -4.60 24.93 -4.08
N CYS A 16 -3.40 25.18 -3.56
CA CYS A 16 -2.43 24.12 -3.24
C CYS A 16 -2.95 23.21 -2.12
N VAL A 17 -3.62 23.75 -1.10
CA VAL A 17 -4.25 22.97 -0.03
C VAL A 17 -5.43 22.14 -0.55
N LEU A 18 -6.20 22.67 -1.51
CA LEU A 18 -7.29 21.94 -2.17
C LEU A 18 -6.79 20.82 -3.10
N VAL A 19 -5.68 21.06 -3.83
CA VAL A 19 -5.06 20.07 -4.73
C VAL A 19 -4.29 18.99 -3.97
N ALA A 20 -3.73 19.31 -2.79
CA ALA A 20 -3.05 18.34 -1.91
C ALA A 20 -3.97 17.25 -1.33
N CYS A 21 -5.29 17.32 -1.59
CA CYS A 21 -6.27 16.34 -1.14
C CYS A 21 -6.64 15.30 -2.21
N GLN A 22 -5.98 15.26 -3.37
CA GLN A 22 -6.27 14.29 -4.45
C GLN A 22 -5.08 13.34 -4.74
N PRO A 23 -5.34 12.02 -4.94
CA PRO A 23 -4.31 10.97 -4.96
C PRO A 23 -3.51 10.84 -6.27
N HIS A 24 -3.66 11.75 -7.23
CA HIS A 24 -2.93 11.72 -8.51
C HIS A 24 -1.83 12.80 -8.55
N GLN A 25 -0.79 12.61 -7.73
CA GLN A 25 0.21 13.67 -7.48
C GLN A 25 1.39 13.74 -8.47
N LYS A 26 1.49 12.84 -9.47
CA LYS A 26 2.67 12.81 -10.34
C LYS A 26 2.60 13.73 -11.56
N TYR A 27 1.43 13.93 -12.15
CA TYR A 27 1.32 14.64 -13.44
C TYR A 27 1.08 16.14 -13.31
N VAL A 28 0.51 16.59 -12.18
CA VAL A 28 0.08 18.00 -12.03
C VAL A 28 1.25 18.94 -11.72
N LEU A 29 2.30 18.48 -11.04
CA LEU A 29 3.41 19.36 -10.67
C LEU A 29 4.39 19.59 -11.83
N ASP A 30 4.70 18.56 -12.61
CA ASP A 30 5.61 18.69 -13.76
C ASP A 30 5.00 19.59 -14.84
N ASP A 31 3.72 19.39 -15.18
CA ASP A 31 3.00 20.23 -16.15
C ASP A 31 2.81 21.68 -15.63
N PHE A 32 2.65 21.88 -14.31
CA PHE A 32 2.49 23.21 -13.71
C PHE A 32 3.80 24.03 -13.69
N PHE A 33 4.96 23.39 -13.56
CA PHE A 33 6.24 24.11 -13.61
C PHE A 33 6.66 24.45 -15.05
N ASP A 34 6.31 23.63 -16.04
CA ASP A 34 6.58 23.93 -17.45
C ASP A 34 5.75 25.13 -17.96
N ASP A 35 4.48 25.25 -17.55
CA ASP A 35 3.58 26.32 -18.04
C ASP A 35 3.84 27.70 -17.41
N THR A 36 4.67 27.77 -16.37
CA THR A 36 4.98 29.04 -15.66
C THR A 36 6.28 29.71 -16.10
N GLY A 37 7.08 29.07 -16.97
CA GLY A 37 8.33 29.63 -17.49
C GLY A 37 9.37 29.96 -16.41
N VAL A 38 9.30 29.30 -15.25
CA VAL A 38 10.20 29.56 -14.11
C VAL A 38 11.53 28.81 -14.35
N GLU A 39 12.52 29.53 -14.86
CA GLU A 39 13.85 29.06 -15.26
C GLU A 39 14.72 28.39 -14.16
N ASP A 40 14.23 28.19 -12.94
CA ASP A 40 15.08 27.59 -11.89
C ASP A 40 14.28 26.84 -10.82
N SER A 41 13.61 25.76 -11.26
CA SER A 41 12.96 24.79 -10.37
C SER A 41 13.93 24.27 -9.29
N ASN A 42 15.24 24.22 -9.56
CA ASN A 42 16.26 23.77 -8.62
C ASN A 42 16.47 24.71 -7.43
N LYS A 43 16.19 26.00 -7.58
CA LYS A 43 16.33 27.00 -6.49
C LYS A 43 15.18 26.96 -5.50
N ILE A 44 13.99 26.53 -5.95
CA ILE A 44 12.81 26.30 -5.10
C ILE A 44 12.98 25.00 -4.31
N LYS A 45 13.52 23.94 -4.93
CA LYS A 45 13.82 22.65 -4.27
C LYS A 45 14.73 22.79 -3.04
N LYS A 46 15.67 23.74 -3.09
CA LYS A 46 16.67 23.96 -2.03
C LYS A 46 16.14 24.63 -0.76
N ASN A 47 14.93 25.18 -0.78
CA ASN A 47 14.35 25.95 0.34
C ASN A 47 13.05 25.36 0.92
N LEU A 48 12.66 24.14 0.51
CA LEU A 48 11.57 23.42 1.18
C LEU A 48 12.13 22.59 2.34
N PRO A 49 11.39 22.50 3.46
CA PRO A 49 11.79 21.65 4.58
C PRO A 49 11.91 20.19 4.14
N ASP A 50 12.98 19.51 4.59
CA ASP A 50 13.34 18.11 4.26
C ASP A 50 12.19 17.10 4.41
N LEU A 51 11.13 17.45 5.15
CA LEU A 51 9.93 16.62 5.33
C LEU A 51 9.12 16.38 4.04
N PHE A 52 9.30 17.18 2.98
CA PHE A 52 8.53 17.03 1.73
C PHE A 52 9.24 16.20 0.65
N TYR A 53 10.56 16.02 0.71
CA TYR A 53 11.35 15.38 -0.35
C TYR A 53 11.73 13.91 -0.09
N ASN A 54 11.60 13.41 1.15
CA ASN A 54 11.99 12.04 1.51
C ASN A 54 11.01 10.93 1.03
N GLY A 55 10.06 11.24 0.14
CA GLY A 55 9.00 10.34 -0.28
C GLY A 55 9.13 9.71 -1.67
N ILE A 56 10.17 10.05 -2.45
CA ILE A 56 10.28 9.56 -3.84
C ILE A 56 11.72 9.16 -4.20
N ASP A 57 12.37 8.36 -3.34
CA ASP A 57 13.44 7.51 -3.82
C ASP A 57 12.82 6.19 -4.28
N SER A 58 12.89 5.91 -5.57
CA SER A 58 12.61 4.58 -6.09
C SER A 58 13.52 3.59 -5.37
N LEU A 59 12.95 2.69 -4.57
CA LEU A 59 13.69 1.59 -3.97
C LEU A 59 14.44 0.85 -5.08
N SER A 60 15.78 0.81 -4.99
CA SER A 60 16.60 -0.05 -5.85
C SER A 60 16.26 -1.52 -5.58
N ASN A 61 16.57 -2.41 -6.53
CA ASN A 61 16.33 -3.84 -6.33
C ASN A 61 17.09 -4.39 -5.11
N GLU A 62 18.30 -3.90 -4.84
CA GLU A 62 19.08 -4.26 -3.64
C GLU A 62 18.35 -3.87 -2.34
N ASN A 63 17.63 -2.75 -2.35
CA ASN A 63 16.82 -2.34 -1.20
C ASN A 63 15.57 -3.22 -1.04
N VAL A 64 14.98 -3.70 -2.14
CA VAL A 64 13.85 -4.64 -2.10
C VAL A 64 14.27 -5.96 -1.48
N ASP A 65 15.39 -6.55 -1.91
CA ASP A 65 15.87 -7.82 -1.39
C ASP A 65 16.18 -7.74 0.11
N TYR A 66 16.78 -6.64 0.56
CA TYR A 66 16.99 -6.39 1.99
C TYR A 66 15.67 -6.35 2.77
N ILE A 67 14.67 -5.61 2.28
CA ILE A 67 13.34 -5.52 2.92
C ILE A 67 12.67 -6.90 2.97
N VAL A 68 12.67 -7.64 1.86
CA VAL A 68 12.08 -8.98 1.76
C VAL A 68 12.73 -9.95 2.73
N ASN A 69 14.06 -9.93 2.83
CA ASN A 69 14.79 -10.76 3.79
C ASN A 69 14.41 -10.42 5.23
N LYS A 70 14.29 -9.13 5.57
CA LYS A 70 13.88 -8.72 6.92
C LYS A 70 12.42 -9.05 7.23
N ILE A 71 11.54 -9.00 6.24
CA ILE A 71 10.16 -9.47 6.39
C ILE A 71 10.13 -10.98 6.67
N ALA A 72 10.91 -11.75 5.90
CA ALA A 72 10.98 -13.20 6.05
C ALA A 72 11.65 -13.66 7.36
N GLU A 73 12.63 -12.90 7.86
CA GLU A 73 13.30 -13.14 9.14
C GLU A 73 12.36 -12.90 10.33
N TYR A 74 11.52 -11.86 10.25
CA TYR A 74 10.56 -11.53 11.29
C TYR A 74 9.38 -12.50 11.35
N ASP A 75 8.89 -12.95 10.18
CA ASP A 75 7.89 -14.01 10.01
C ASP A 75 6.55 -13.83 10.75
N TYR A 76 6.10 -12.58 10.88
CA TYR A 76 4.73 -12.23 11.25
C TYR A 76 4.11 -11.30 10.19
N LEU A 77 2.82 -11.53 9.90
CA LEU A 77 1.97 -10.64 9.14
C LEU A 77 1.29 -9.66 10.09
N ASP A 78 1.99 -8.58 10.43
CA ASP A 78 1.47 -7.51 11.26
C ASP A 78 0.59 -6.56 10.46
N GLY A 79 -0.49 -6.09 11.09
CA GLY A 79 -1.29 -4.96 10.63
C GLY A 79 -0.72 -3.61 11.09
N PRO A 80 -1.43 -2.50 10.82
CA PRO A 80 -0.95 -1.14 11.06
C PRO A 80 -0.66 -0.78 12.52
N ALA A 81 -1.28 -1.52 13.44
CA ALA A 81 -1.16 -1.34 14.88
C ALA A 81 -1.26 -2.72 15.54
N ILE A 82 -0.38 -3.01 16.51
CA ILE A 82 -0.36 -4.25 17.28
C ILE A 82 -0.22 -4.00 18.78
N GLY A 83 -0.72 -4.95 19.58
CA GLY A 83 -0.59 -4.96 21.02
C GLY A 83 -1.38 -3.86 21.74
N TYR A 84 -1.13 -3.74 23.05
CA TYR A 84 -1.76 -2.72 23.88
C TYR A 84 -1.25 -1.33 23.50
N GLY A 85 -2.17 -0.39 23.25
CA GLY A 85 -1.84 0.96 22.82
C GLY A 85 -1.64 1.14 21.30
N GLY A 86 -1.80 0.08 20.50
CA GLY A 86 -1.78 0.19 19.04
C GLY A 86 -0.40 0.57 18.48
N ILE A 87 0.64 -0.14 18.93
CA ILE A 87 2.02 0.14 18.55
C ILE A 87 2.23 -0.19 17.08
N ARG A 88 2.87 0.71 16.35
CA ARG A 88 3.34 0.45 14.98
C ARG A 88 4.58 -0.43 15.04
N SER A 89 4.57 -1.57 14.35
CA SER A 89 5.72 -2.47 14.30
C SER A 89 6.67 -2.12 13.16
N GLU A 90 7.96 -2.38 13.35
CA GLU A 90 8.96 -2.29 12.27
C GLU A 90 8.60 -3.18 11.07
N GLN A 91 7.89 -4.29 11.33
CA GLN A 91 7.44 -5.20 10.29
C GLN A 91 6.40 -4.55 9.38
N TYR A 92 5.44 -3.82 9.94
CA TYR A 92 4.48 -3.07 9.14
C TYR A 92 5.14 -1.94 8.36
N GLU A 93 6.15 -1.27 8.93
CA GLU A 93 6.93 -0.25 8.19
C GLU A 93 7.69 -0.85 7.00
N ARG A 94 8.22 -2.07 7.14
CA ARG A 94 8.85 -2.81 6.02
C ARG A 94 7.83 -3.13 4.93
N PHE A 95 6.62 -3.54 5.31
CA PHE A 95 5.53 -3.73 4.35
C PHE A 95 5.21 -2.45 3.59
N GLU A 96 5.05 -1.32 4.26
CA GLU A 96 4.74 -0.07 3.57
C GLU A 96 5.85 0.34 2.60
N LYS A 97 7.12 0.14 2.98
CA LYS A 97 8.25 0.33 2.06
C LYS A 97 8.16 -0.63 0.88
N LEU A 98 7.86 -1.92 1.10
CA LEU A 98 7.63 -2.88 0.01
C LEU A 98 6.48 -2.43 -0.92
N ALA A 99 5.41 -1.86 -0.36
CA ALA A 99 4.26 -1.39 -1.12
C ALA A 99 4.55 -0.17 -2.01
N THR A 100 5.64 0.59 -1.76
CA THR A 100 6.07 1.69 -2.63
C THR A 100 6.89 1.24 -3.84
N VAL A 101 7.27 -0.04 -3.93
CA VAL A 101 7.98 -0.59 -5.09
C VAL A 101 7.15 -0.39 -6.35
N LYS A 102 7.65 0.41 -7.30
CA LYS A 102 6.88 0.80 -8.51
C LYS A 102 6.61 -0.36 -9.47
N ASN A 103 7.48 -1.36 -9.50
CA ASN A 103 7.39 -2.46 -10.47
C ASN A 103 6.50 -3.60 -9.95
N ASP A 104 5.30 -3.74 -10.52
CA ASP A 104 4.38 -4.86 -10.22
C ASP A 104 5.02 -6.22 -10.44
N SER A 105 5.88 -6.39 -11.46
CA SER A 105 6.50 -7.69 -11.74
C SER A 105 7.33 -8.22 -10.58
N ILE A 106 7.95 -7.33 -9.80
CA ILE A 106 8.67 -7.70 -8.58
C ILE A 106 7.68 -8.24 -7.53
N LEU A 107 6.62 -7.50 -7.23
CA LEU A 107 5.60 -7.92 -6.26
C LEU A 107 4.90 -9.22 -6.70
N ILE A 108 4.59 -9.36 -7.99
CA ILE A 108 4.01 -10.58 -8.58
C ILE A 108 4.94 -11.77 -8.35
N ASN A 109 6.25 -11.62 -8.60
CA ASN A 109 7.22 -12.68 -8.32
C ASN A 109 7.27 -13.05 -6.83
N LEU A 110 7.23 -12.06 -5.94
CA LEU A 110 7.22 -12.26 -4.50
C LEU A 110 5.97 -13.00 -3.99
N THR A 111 4.85 -12.97 -4.73
CA THR A 111 3.69 -13.81 -4.38
C THR A 111 3.97 -15.30 -4.47
N SER A 112 5.07 -15.74 -5.10
CA SER A 112 5.52 -17.14 -5.13
C SER A 112 6.74 -17.39 -4.24
N HIS A 113 7.08 -16.47 -3.33
CA HIS A 113 8.22 -16.60 -2.43
C HIS A 113 8.05 -17.76 -1.43
N LYS A 114 9.16 -18.37 -0.97
CA LYS A 114 9.14 -19.51 -0.05
C LYS A 114 8.48 -19.20 1.30
N ASN A 115 8.74 -18.00 1.83
CA ASN A 115 8.17 -17.53 3.09
C ASN A 115 6.73 -17.03 2.88
N ALA A 116 5.80 -17.52 3.71
CA ALA A 116 4.37 -17.27 3.56
C ALA A 116 3.98 -15.82 3.86
N VAL A 117 4.62 -15.17 4.84
CA VAL A 117 4.41 -13.75 5.17
C VAL A 117 4.82 -12.85 4.00
N VAL A 118 5.94 -13.14 3.35
CA VAL A 118 6.36 -12.40 2.14
C VAL A 118 5.31 -12.51 1.03
N ARG A 119 4.73 -13.70 0.81
CA ARG A 119 3.66 -13.88 -0.19
C ARG A 119 2.45 -12.99 0.14
N CYS A 120 2.01 -13.01 1.41
CA CYS A 120 0.88 -12.22 1.89
C CYS A 120 1.11 -10.71 1.75
N TYR A 121 2.26 -10.19 2.18
CA TYR A 121 2.54 -8.76 2.02
C TYR A 121 2.71 -8.33 0.56
N ALA A 122 3.32 -9.15 -0.28
CA ALA A 122 3.43 -8.86 -1.70
C ALA A 122 2.04 -8.79 -2.37
N PHE A 123 1.14 -9.71 -1.99
CA PHE A 123 -0.23 -9.70 -2.48
C PHE A 123 -1.03 -8.50 -1.96
N ASP A 124 -0.93 -8.17 -0.66
CA ASP A 124 -1.59 -6.99 -0.07
C ASP A 124 -1.11 -5.68 -0.69
N ALA A 125 0.19 -5.59 -1.04
CA ALA A 125 0.73 -4.46 -1.79
C ALA A 125 0.10 -4.35 -3.18
N LEU A 126 -0.07 -5.46 -3.92
CA LEU A 126 -0.75 -5.48 -5.22
C LEU A 126 -2.23 -5.07 -5.11
N VAL A 127 -2.93 -5.55 -4.07
CA VAL A 127 -4.33 -5.18 -3.80
C VAL A 127 -4.45 -3.70 -3.48
N THR A 128 -3.59 -3.17 -2.58
CA THR A 128 -3.56 -1.75 -2.22
C THR A 128 -3.31 -0.87 -3.45
N ARG A 129 -2.48 -1.36 -4.38
CA ARG A 129 -2.17 -0.68 -5.65
C ARG A 129 -3.22 -0.89 -6.74
N LYS A 130 -4.27 -1.67 -6.48
CA LYS A 130 -5.29 -2.00 -7.47
C LYS A 130 -4.64 -2.59 -8.73
N SER A 131 -3.81 -3.62 -8.56
CA SER A 131 -3.26 -4.37 -9.69
C SER A 131 -4.31 -5.30 -10.30
N LEU A 132 -4.42 -5.31 -11.64
CA LEU A 132 -5.30 -6.23 -12.37
C LEU A 132 -4.87 -7.71 -12.25
N HIS A 133 -3.68 -7.97 -11.69
CA HIS A 133 -3.14 -9.31 -11.50
C HIS A 133 -3.61 -10.01 -10.22
N CYS A 134 -4.35 -9.33 -9.34
CA CYS A 134 -4.75 -9.89 -8.04
C CYS A 134 -5.60 -11.17 -8.19
N LEU A 135 -6.61 -11.17 -9.07
CA LEU A 135 -7.48 -12.34 -9.25
C LEU A 135 -6.71 -13.56 -9.80
N PRO A 136 -5.95 -13.48 -10.91
CA PRO A 136 -5.13 -14.60 -11.38
C PRO A 136 -4.17 -15.15 -10.32
N ILE A 137 -3.56 -14.27 -9.50
CA ILE A 137 -2.64 -14.67 -8.44
C ILE A 137 -3.39 -15.39 -7.31
N PHE A 138 -4.54 -14.87 -6.88
CA PHE A 138 -5.39 -15.52 -5.89
C PHE A 138 -5.82 -16.92 -6.35
N LEU A 139 -6.30 -17.05 -7.59
CA LEU A 139 -6.68 -18.34 -8.15
C LEU A 139 -5.54 -19.35 -8.15
N LYS A 140 -4.31 -18.91 -8.44
CA LYS A 140 -3.10 -19.75 -8.37
C LYS A 140 -2.81 -20.24 -6.94
N HIS A 141 -3.18 -19.46 -5.92
CA HIS A 141 -2.90 -19.75 -4.51
C HIS A 141 -4.10 -20.33 -3.74
N LEU A 142 -5.20 -20.68 -4.39
CA LEU A 142 -6.39 -21.25 -3.72
C LEU A 142 -6.07 -22.46 -2.81
N LYS A 143 -5.05 -23.24 -3.15
CA LYS A 143 -4.61 -24.43 -2.39
C LYS A 143 -3.41 -24.17 -1.47
N ASP A 144 -2.90 -22.94 -1.40
CA ASP A 144 -1.79 -22.58 -0.53
C ASP A 144 -2.26 -22.50 0.92
N THR A 145 -2.02 -23.58 1.66
CA THR A 145 -2.42 -23.74 3.06
C THR A 145 -1.28 -23.50 4.04
N ALA A 146 -0.17 -22.90 3.59
CA ALA A 146 0.94 -22.58 4.47
C ALA A 146 0.48 -21.67 5.62
N GLY A 147 0.94 -21.98 6.83
CA GLY A 147 0.59 -21.22 8.03
C GLY A 147 1.22 -19.82 8.02
N VAL A 148 0.46 -18.84 8.51
CA VAL A 148 0.90 -17.45 8.64
C VAL A 148 0.52 -16.95 10.03
N HIS A 149 1.50 -16.52 10.82
CA HIS A 149 1.20 -15.85 12.08
C HIS A 149 0.80 -14.41 11.77
N THR A 150 -0.42 -14.02 12.11
CA THR A 150 -0.93 -12.67 11.87
C THR A 150 -1.15 -11.94 13.20
N ARG A 151 -0.94 -10.63 13.23
CA ARG A 151 -1.26 -9.79 14.39
C ARG A 151 -1.90 -8.49 13.94
N GLY A 152 -2.97 -8.09 14.60
CA GLY A 152 -3.66 -6.83 14.33
C GLY A 152 -4.43 -6.39 15.56
N GLY A 153 -4.26 -5.13 15.95
CA GLY A 153 -4.71 -4.64 17.24
C GLY A 153 -4.19 -5.53 18.37
N CYS A 154 -5.05 -5.89 19.31
CA CYS A 154 -4.72 -6.77 20.43
C CYS A 154 -4.78 -8.27 20.09
N LEU A 155 -5.08 -8.65 18.85
CA LEU A 155 -5.34 -10.02 18.45
C LEU A 155 -4.16 -10.60 17.65
N GLY A 156 -3.86 -11.87 17.91
CA GLY A 156 -2.96 -12.69 17.12
C GLY A 156 -3.63 -14.00 16.73
N ARG A 157 -3.40 -14.47 15.51
CA ARG A 157 -3.94 -15.76 15.04
C ARG A 157 -2.96 -16.45 14.10
N ILE A 158 -3.21 -17.72 13.83
CA ILE A 158 -2.53 -18.47 12.77
C ILE A 158 -3.53 -18.62 11.62
N GLY A 159 -3.26 -17.94 10.51
CA GLY A 159 -4.00 -18.02 9.27
C GLY A 159 -3.36 -18.96 8.25
N LYS A 160 -3.98 -19.02 7.07
CA LYS A 160 -3.43 -19.72 5.89
C LYS A 160 -3.32 -18.73 4.75
N VAL A 161 -2.31 -18.86 3.90
CA VAL A 161 -2.07 -17.92 2.78
C VAL A 161 -3.30 -17.72 1.90
N ASN A 162 -4.00 -18.79 1.52
CA ASN A 162 -5.21 -18.69 0.70
C ASN A 162 -6.33 -17.88 1.37
N ILE A 163 -6.48 -18.00 2.68
CA ILE A 163 -7.43 -17.20 3.48
C ILE A 163 -6.96 -15.75 3.59
N GLU A 164 -5.68 -15.49 3.84
CA GLU A 164 -5.16 -14.11 3.89
C GLU A 164 -5.31 -13.38 2.56
N PHE A 165 -5.12 -14.08 1.43
CA PHE A 165 -5.33 -13.49 0.11
C PHE A 165 -6.82 -13.19 -0.12
N LEU A 166 -7.71 -14.10 0.28
CA LEU A 166 -9.14 -13.83 0.21
C LEU A 166 -9.49 -12.59 1.07
N LEU A 167 -9.03 -12.54 2.32
CA LEU A 167 -9.26 -11.40 3.22
C LEU A 167 -8.74 -10.07 2.65
N ALA A 168 -7.58 -10.06 1.98
CA ALA A 168 -7.07 -8.87 1.32
C ALA A 168 -8.01 -8.39 0.18
N LEU A 169 -8.66 -9.31 -0.53
CA LEU A 169 -9.63 -9.01 -1.60
C LEU A 169 -11.01 -8.60 -1.09
N ARG A 170 -11.23 -8.59 0.24
CA ARG A 170 -12.54 -8.30 0.81
C ARG A 170 -13.05 -6.92 0.35
N PRO A 171 -14.29 -6.83 -0.15
CA PRO A 171 -14.94 -5.55 -0.35
C PRO A 171 -15.18 -4.89 1.01
N GLU A 172 -14.37 -3.90 1.37
CA GLU A 172 -14.71 -3.02 2.49
C GLU A 172 -15.83 -2.06 2.05
N GLU A 173 -16.94 -2.05 2.77
CA GLU A 173 -18.08 -1.18 2.50
C GLU A 173 -17.78 0.31 2.81
N ASN A 174 -16.58 0.67 3.35
CA ASN A 174 -16.36 2.05 3.83
C ASN A 174 -14.92 2.63 3.81
N THR A 175 -13.95 2.13 3.03
CA THR A 175 -12.70 2.89 2.81
C THR A 175 -12.16 2.75 1.37
N TYR A 176 -11.27 3.66 1.00
CA TYR A 176 -10.67 4.00 -0.31
C TYR A 176 -10.11 2.85 -1.21
N ARG A 177 -10.34 1.58 -0.87
CA ARG A 177 -9.86 0.35 -1.54
C ARG A 177 -10.81 -0.24 -2.62
N SER A 178 -11.96 0.39 -2.87
CA SER A 178 -13.16 -0.19 -3.52
C SER A 178 -13.16 -0.47 -5.05
N TRP A 179 -12.03 -0.60 -5.75
CA TRP A 179 -12.06 -0.70 -7.23
C TRP A 179 -11.51 -2.01 -7.81
N ILE A 180 -10.88 -2.86 -6.99
CA ILE A 180 -10.48 -4.25 -7.33
C ILE A 180 -11.07 -5.27 -6.35
N ALA A 181 -11.89 -4.79 -5.42
CA ALA A 181 -12.61 -5.65 -4.51
C ALA A 181 -13.46 -6.64 -5.30
N PHE A 182 -13.41 -7.91 -4.92
CA PHE A 182 -14.44 -8.85 -5.33
C PHE A 182 -15.80 -8.20 -5.09
N ASP A 183 -16.73 -8.38 -6.03
CA ASP A 183 -18.10 -8.10 -5.67
C ASP A 183 -18.50 -9.04 -4.51
N LYS A 184 -19.54 -8.67 -3.77
CA LYS A 184 -19.96 -9.42 -2.59
C LYS A 184 -20.28 -10.89 -2.93
N SER A 185 -20.75 -11.17 -4.14
CA SER A 185 -21.03 -12.53 -4.61
C SER A 185 -19.77 -13.36 -4.82
N ASP A 186 -18.75 -12.81 -5.48
CA ASP A 186 -17.47 -13.48 -5.71
C ASP A 186 -16.81 -13.83 -4.38
N PHE A 187 -16.75 -12.86 -3.45
CA PHE A 187 -16.19 -13.08 -2.12
C PHE A 187 -16.91 -14.24 -1.41
N VAL A 188 -18.25 -14.22 -1.38
CA VAL A 188 -19.05 -15.28 -0.77
C VAL A 188 -18.83 -16.63 -1.45
N GLN A 189 -18.71 -16.67 -2.78
CA GLN A 189 -18.44 -17.89 -3.52
C GLN A 189 -17.10 -18.50 -3.10
N TYR A 190 -16.03 -17.70 -3.04
CA TYR A 190 -14.71 -18.19 -2.66
C TYR A 190 -14.60 -18.50 -1.16
N SER A 191 -15.27 -17.74 -0.29
CA SER A 191 -15.38 -18.07 1.13
C SER A 191 -15.97 -19.48 1.33
N ARG A 192 -17.06 -19.80 0.62
CA ARG A 192 -17.67 -21.15 0.65
C ARG A 192 -16.71 -22.23 0.15
N LEU A 193 -16.02 -21.97 -0.97
CA LEU A 193 -15.07 -22.92 -1.56
C LEU A 193 -13.92 -23.24 -0.59
N LEU A 194 -13.46 -22.26 0.18
CA LEU A 194 -12.37 -22.41 1.12
C LEU A 194 -12.83 -22.90 2.51
N HIS A 195 -14.12 -23.19 2.68
CA HIS A 195 -14.73 -23.46 3.99
C HIS A 195 -14.39 -22.38 5.02
N PHE A 196 -14.30 -21.14 4.56
CA PHE A 196 -14.05 -19.97 5.38
C PHE A 196 -15.39 -19.49 5.96
N ASP A 197 -15.51 -19.62 7.28
CA ASP A 197 -16.63 -19.08 8.04
C ASP A 197 -16.25 -17.71 8.62
N GLU A 198 -16.93 -16.66 8.20
CA GLU A 198 -16.66 -15.29 8.62
C GLU A 198 -16.89 -15.08 10.12
N ASP A 199 -17.80 -15.85 10.72
CA ASP A 199 -18.25 -15.70 12.11
C ASP A 199 -17.17 -16.09 13.13
N HIS A 200 -16.08 -16.74 12.68
CA HIS A 200 -14.98 -17.20 13.55
C HIS A 200 -13.77 -16.28 13.55
N TYR A 201 -13.79 -15.17 12.81
CA TYR A 201 -12.64 -14.28 12.61
C TYR A 201 -12.81 -12.87 13.23
N PHE A 202 -13.93 -12.61 13.93
CA PHE A 202 -14.22 -11.35 14.63
C PHE A 202 -14.83 -11.57 16.01
#